data_AF-A0A7V0TZZ7-F1
#
_entry.id   AF-A0A7V0TZZ7-F1
#
_cell.length_a   1.000
_cell.length_b   1.000
_cell.length_c   1.000
_cell.angle_alpha   90.00
_cell.angle_beta   90.00
_cell.angle_gamma   90.00
#
_symmetry.space_group_name_H-M   'P 1'
#
loop_
_entity.id
_entity.type
_entity.pdbx_description
1 polymer ?
#
loop_
_entity_poly.entity_id
_entity_poly.type
_entity_poly.pdbx_seq_one_letter_code
_entity_poly.pdbx_strand_id
1 'polypeptide(L)'
;MSPYKKECWFTLISFLIVIFLTNIFPLYFMFPGLTKSYIMGYPSHYFLAMFFGWIALIPFYWFYMNVSENIDREIENSGSGGKK
;
A
#
# COMPACT_ATOMS: atom_id res chain seq x y z
N MET A 1 -9.04 -16.27 -12.34
CA MET A 1 -9.63 -16.02 -11.01
C MET A 1 -10.91 -15.22 -11.22
N SER A 2 -12.00 -15.48 -10.48
CA SER A 2 -13.21 -14.64 -10.60
C SER A 2 -12.85 -13.15 -10.35
N PRO A 3 -13.37 -12.19 -11.12
CA PRO A 3 -13.10 -10.75 -10.92
C PRO A 3 -13.34 -10.31 -9.48
N TYR A 4 -14.41 -10.78 -8.84
CA TYR A 4 -14.68 -10.53 -7.41
C TYR A 4 -13.61 -11.11 -6.48
N LYS A 5 -13.09 -12.29 -6.79
CA LYS A 5 -12.00 -12.90 -6.00
C LYS A 5 -10.69 -12.12 -6.20
N LYS A 6 -10.47 -11.54 -7.38
CA LYS A 6 -9.33 -10.67 -7.68
C LYS A 6 -9.41 -9.36 -6.89
N GLU A 7 -10.57 -8.71 -6.86
CA GLU A 7 -10.85 -7.53 -6.04
C GLU A 7 -10.55 -7.79 -4.56
N CYS A 8 -11.13 -8.85 -3.99
CA CYS A 8 -10.97 -9.20 -2.58
C CYS A 8 -9.49 -9.40 -2.19
N TRP A 9 -8.74 -10.16 -3.00
CA TRP A 9 -7.31 -10.38 -2.76
C TRP A 9 -6.49 -9.11 -2.92
N PHE A 10 -6.79 -8.29 -3.92
CA PHE A 10 -6.09 -7.04 -4.14
C PHE A 10 -6.30 -6.06 -2.98
N THR A 11 -7.53 -5.93 -2.50
CA THR A 11 -7.88 -5.11 -1.33
C THR A 11 -7.18 -5.61 -0.07
N LEU A 12 -7.19 -6.92 0.17
CA LEU A 12 -6.57 -7.51 1.36
C LEU A 12 -5.05 -7.32 1.37
N ILE A 13 -4.38 -7.54 0.23
CA ILE A 13 -2.94 -7.29 0.10
C ILE A 13 -2.64 -5.80 0.28
N SER A 14 -3.45 -4.93 -0.31
CA SER A 14 -3.25 -3.49 -0.22
C SER A 14 -3.41 -2.98 1.21
N PHE A 15 -4.39 -3.51 1.95
CA PHE A 15 -4.59 -3.23 3.36
C PHE A 15 -3.37 -3.65 4.21
N LEU A 16 -2.83 -4.85 3.96
CA LEU A 16 -1.61 -5.32 4.66
C LEU A 16 -0.41 -4.42 4.38
N ILE A 17 -0.23 -3.97 3.13
CA ILE A 17 0.84 -3.04 2.75
C ILE A 17 0.69 -1.71 3.50
N VAL A 18 -0.52 -1.14 3.56
CA VAL A 18 -0.78 0.12 4.27
C VAL A 18 -0.52 -0.04 5.77
N ILE A 19 -1.01 -1.11 6.40
CA ILE A 19 -0.73 -1.39 7.81
C ILE A 19 0.77 -1.46 8.05
N PHE A 20 1.48 -2.21 7.20
CA PHE A 20 2.91 -2.40 7.32
C PHE A 20 3.67 -1.07 7.20
N LEU A 21 3.36 -0.24 6.20
CA LEU A 21 4.01 1.05 5.99
C LEU A 21 3.75 2.04 7.13
N THR A 22 2.51 2.11 7.62
CA THR A 22 2.13 3.00 8.73
C THR A 22 2.72 2.54 10.06
N ASN A 23 2.98 1.24 10.22
CA ASN A 23 3.54 0.65 11.45
C ASN A 23 4.97 0.11 11.23
N ILE A 24 5.73 0.67 10.29
CA ILE A 24 7.08 0.20 9.96
C ILE A 24 8.11 0.56 11.05
N PHE A 25 7.78 1.53 11.91
CA PHE A 25 8.66 2.10 12.94
C PHE A 25 9.36 1.06 13.84
N PRO A 26 8.67 0.03 14.39
CA PRO A 26 9.32 -0.97 15.23
C PRO A 26 10.46 -1.72 14.51
N LEU A 27 10.38 -1.87 13.19
CA LEU A 27 11.44 -2.56 12.42
C LEU A 27 12.75 -1.78 12.44
N TYR A 28 12.71 -0.46 12.61
CA TYR A 28 13.93 0.36 12.64
C TYR A 28 14.82 0.03 13.85
N PHE A 29 14.27 -0.48 14.95
CA PHE A 29 15.05 -0.93 16.09
C PHE A 29 15.89 -2.19 15.81
N MET A 30 15.53 -2.97 14.80
CA MET A 30 16.35 -4.10 14.34
C MET A 30 17.58 -3.64 13.56
N PHE A 31 17.63 -2.36 13.13
CA PHE A 31 18.73 -1.78 12.38
C PHE A 31 19.35 -0.62 13.16
N PRO A 32 20.29 -0.88 14.09
CA PRO A 32 20.84 0.14 14.99
C PRO A 32 21.55 1.31 14.28
N GLY A 33 21.91 1.17 13.00
CA GLY A 33 22.42 2.27 12.18
C GLY A 33 21.38 3.35 11.87
N LEU A 34 20.09 2.98 11.77
CA LEU A 34 19.00 3.91 11.48
C LEU A 34 18.53 4.69 12.73
N THR A 35 18.73 4.12 13.91
CA THR A 35 18.34 4.76 15.19
C THR A 35 19.42 5.69 15.72
N LYS A 36 20.70 5.45 15.38
CA LYS A 36 21.85 6.26 15.80
C LYS A 36 22.19 7.40 14.84
N SER A 37 21.63 7.38 13.63
CA SER A 37 21.90 8.39 12.60
C SER A 37 20.96 9.60 12.75
N TYR A 38 21.46 10.76 12.32
CA TYR A 38 20.74 12.02 12.32
C TYR A 38 20.75 12.60 10.91
N ILE A 39 19.61 13.11 10.47
CA ILE A 39 19.43 13.86 9.23
C ILE A 39 19.05 15.28 9.64
N MET A 40 19.83 16.28 9.20
CA MET A 40 19.58 17.69 9.53
C MET A 40 19.41 17.98 11.04
N GLY A 41 20.13 17.25 11.90
CA GLY A 41 20.06 17.41 13.36
C GLY A 41 18.88 16.70 14.05
N TYR A 42 18.05 15.97 13.30
CA TYR A 42 16.92 15.20 13.84
C TYR A 42 17.12 13.69 13.58
N PRO A 43 16.65 12.78 14.47
CA PRO A 43 16.92 11.35 14.31
C PRO A 43 16.32 10.78 13.03
N SER A 44 17.13 10.04 12.26
CA SER A 44 16.75 9.60 10.91
C SER A 44 15.56 8.64 10.87
N HIS A 45 15.38 7.82 11.88
CA HIS A 45 14.30 6.83 11.94
C HIS A 45 12.90 7.47 11.98
N TYR A 46 12.76 8.67 12.55
CA TYR A 46 11.50 9.42 12.51
C TYR A 46 11.22 10.01 11.12
N PHE A 47 12.26 10.51 10.44
CA PHE A 47 12.13 10.96 9.05
C PHE A 47 11.69 9.82 8.13
N LEU A 48 12.28 8.64 8.29
CA LEU A 48 11.90 7.45 7.52
C LEU A 48 10.46 7.02 7.82
N ALA A 49 10.06 7.01 9.10
CA ALA A 49 8.68 6.68 9.46
C ALA A 49 7.68 7.66 8.84
N MET A 50 7.98 8.96 8.86
CA MET A 50 7.15 9.98 8.22
C MET A 50 7.10 9.78 6.70
N PHE A 51 8.24 9.56 6.06
CA PHE A 51 8.32 9.39 4.61
C PHE A 51 7.59 8.13 4.14
N PHE A 52 7.86 6.97 4.74
CA PHE A 52 7.23 5.71 4.35
C PHE A 52 5.78 5.60 4.81
N GLY A 53 5.44 6.14 5.97
CA GLY A 53 4.08 6.11 6.52
C GLY A 53 3.13 7.12 5.87
N TRP A 54 3.63 8.11 5.12
CA TRP A 54 2.80 9.13 4.49
C TRP A 54 3.12 9.34 3.02
N ILE A 55 4.35 9.73 2.70
CA ILE A 55 4.72 10.11 1.33
C ILE A 55 4.70 8.91 0.40
N ALA A 56 5.18 7.75 0.85
CA ALA A 56 5.13 6.52 0.05
C ALA A 56 3.70 6.00 -0.18
N LEU A 57 2.74 6.37 0.68
CA LEU A 57 1.34 5.98 0.49
C LEU A 57 0.68 6.72 -0.67
N ILE A 58 1.14 7.92 -1.03
CA ILE A 58 0.56 8.71 -2.14
C ILE A 58 0.65 7.95 -3.48
N PRO A 59 1.85 7.56 -3.97
CA PRO A 59 1.94 6.80 -5.23
C PRO A 59 1.30 5.41 -5.11
N PHE A 60 1.30 4.82 -3.91
CA PHE A 60 0.65 3.54 -3.66
C PHE A 60 -0.88 3.63 -3.86
N TYR A 61 -1.54 4.62 -3.27
CA TYR A 61 -2.98 4.82 -3.44
C TYR A 61 -3.35 5.22 -4.86
N TRP A 62 -2.52 6.01 -5.52
CA TRP A 62 -2.72 6.30 -6.94
C TRP A 62 -2.68 5.02 -7.79
N PHE A 63 -1.70 4.14 -7.56
CA PHE A 63 -1.65 2.82 -8.20
C PHE A 63 -2.87 1.97 -7.85
N TYR A 64 -3.26 1.93 -6.58
CA TYR A 64 -4.43 1.20 -6.09
C TYR A 64 -5.71 1.61 -6.83
N MET A 65 -5.96 2.92 -6.98
CA MET A 65 -7.13 3.43 -7.67
C MET A 65 -7.19 2.96 -9.13
N ASN A 66 -6.07 3.06 -9.86
CA ASN A 66 -6.00 2.62 -11.25
C ASN A 66 -6.26 1.11 -11.42
N VAL A 67 -5.73 0.29 -10.50
CA VAL A 67 -5.95 -1.16 -10.54
C VAL A 67 -7.38 -1.52 -10.15
N SER A 68 -7.94 -0.87 -9.12
CA SER A 68 -9.32 -1.08 -8.67
C SER A 68 -10.30 -0.79 -9.79
N GLU A 69 -10.17 0.36 -10.46
CA GLU A 69 -11.06 0.75 -11.56
C GLU A 69 -11.03 -0.28 -12.72
N ASN A 70 -9.86 -0.85 -13.01
CA ASN A 70 -9.75 -1.91 -14.01
C ASN A 70 -10.45 -3.20 -13.59
N ILE A 71 -10.38 -3.57 -12.30
CA ILE A 71 -11.09 -4.75 -11.78
C ILE A 71 -12.60 -4.53 -11.81
N ASP A 72 -13.09 -3.35 -11.48
CA ASP A 72 -14.51 -3.00 -11.55
C ASP A 72 -15.04 -3.12 -12.99
N ARG A 73 -14.28 -2.61 -13.97
CA ARG A 73 -14.61 -2.78 -15.39
C ARG A 73 -14.62 -4.25 -15.83
N GLU A 74 -13.72 -5.08 -15.31
CA GLU A 74 -13.74 -6.53 -15.57
C GLU A 74 -15.01 -7.18 -15.01
N ILE A 75 -15.46 -6.77 -13.81
CA ILE A 75 -16.70 -7.25 -13.18
C ILE A 75 -17.90 -6.88 -14.05
N GLU A 76 -18.05 -5.62 -14.45
CA GLU A 76 -19.16 -5.14 -15.29
C GLU A 76 -19.26 -5.87 -16.63
N ASN A 77 -18.11 -6.09 -17.28
CA ASN A 77 -18.03 -6.83 -18.55
C ASN A 77 -18.37 -8.32 -18.37
N SER A 78 -17.98 -8.92 -17.24
CA SER A 78 -18.32 -10.31 -16.94
C SER A 78 -19.80 -10.52 -16.60
N GLY A 79 -20.47 -9.50 -16.04
CA GLY A 79 -21.90 -9.52 -15.74
C GLY A 79 -22.81 -9.23 -16.94
N SER A 80 -22.33 -8.46 -17.92
CA SER A 80 -23.09 -8.06 -19.12
C SER A 80 -23.07 -9.09 -20.27
N GLY A 81 -22.21 -10.10 -20.21
CA GLY A 81 -22.17 -11.22 -21.17
C GLY A 81 -23.16 -12.36 -20.90
N GLY A 82 -23.99 -12.27 -19.85
CA GLY A 82 -24.92 -13.33 -19.43
C GLY A 82 -26.38 -13.15 -19.86
N LYS A 83 -26.70 -12.14 -20.67
CA LYS A 83 -28.05 -11.95 -21.26
C LYS A 83 -27.96 -11.33 -22.65
N LYS A 84 -27.73 -12.15 -23.67
CA LYS A 84 -28.40 -12.04 -24.98
C LYS A 84 -28.55 -13.43 -25.57
#